data_AF-A0A9P4V459-F1
#
_entry.id   AF-A0A9P4V459-F1
#
_cell.length_a   1.000
_cell.length_b   1.000
_cell.length_c   1.000
_cell.angle_alpha   90.00
_cell.angle_beta   90.00
_cell.angle_gamma   90.00
#
_symmetry.space_group_name_H-M   'P 1'
#
loop_
_entity.id
_entity.type
_entity.pdbx_description
1 polymer ?
#
loop_
_entity_poly.entity_id
_entity_poly.type
_entity_poly.pdbx_seq_one_letter_code
_entity_poly.pdbx_strand_id
1 'polypeptide(L)' 'IVKETIILDKPSDWSKWIFLRKRTAETNNIWEYCNPDLTADAVKKIYDKKPKKLSLRSFK' A
#
# COMPACT_ATOMS: atom_id res chain seq x y z
N ILE A 1 5.41 -17.72 -12.98
CA ILE A 1 5.28 -16.88 -11.78
C ILE A 1 5.40 -17.79 -10.58
N VAL A 2 6.48 -17.69 -9.79
CA VAL A 2 6.63 -18.46 -8.54
C VAL A 2 5.67 -17.84 -7.53
N LYS A 3 4.72 -18.63 -7.02
CA LYS A 3 3.79 -18.18 -5.96
C LYS A 3 4.41 -18.53 -4.62
N GLU A 4 5.16 -17.58 -4.05
CA GLU A 4 5.67 -17.70 -2.70
C GLU A 4 4.57 -17.27 -1.72
N THR A 5 4.17 -18.18 -0.84
CA THR A 5 3.13 -17.91 0.18
C THR A 5 3.84 -17.64 1.49
N ILE A 6 3.82 -16.38 1.94
CA ILE A 6 4.41 -15.96 3.21
C ILE A 6 3.30 -15.94 4.26
N ILE A 7 3.46 -16.73 5.32
CA ILE A 7 2.59 -16.69 6.50
C ILE A 7 3.11 -15.58 7.41
N LEU A 8 2.27 -14.61 7.76
CA LEU A 8 2.61 -13.48 8.62
C LEU A 8 2.46 -13.87 10.10
N ASP A 9 3.29 -14.79 10.56
CA ASP A 9 3.27 -15.28 11.95
C ASP A 9 4.16 -14.41 12.86
N LYS A 10 5.32 -13.95 12.34
CA LYS A 10 6.30 -13.17 13.10
C LYS A 10 6.55 -11.81 12.46
N PRO A 11 6.95 -10.78 13.24
CA PRO A 11 7.30 -9.47 12.70
C PRO A 11 8.39 -9.51 11.61
N SER A 12 9.31 -10.48 11.68
CA SER A 12 10.35 -10.70 10.66
C SER A 12 9.81 -11.08 9.28
N ASP A 13 8.59 -11.63 9.20
CA ASP A 13 7.98 -12.06 7.94
C ASP A 13 7.43 -10.87 7.14
N TRP A 14 7.19 -9.74 7.82
CA TRP A 14 6.62 -8.53 7.23
C TRP A 14 7.56 -7.93 6.18
N SER A 15 8.87 -7.96 6.44
CA SER A 15 9.89 -7.48 5.49
C SER A 15 9.87 -8.30 4.20
N LYS A 16 9.80 -9.64 4.29
CA LYS A 16 9.73 -10.50 3.09
C LYS A 16 8.42 -10.29 2.34
N TRP A 17 7.31 -10.16 3.06
CA TRP A 17 6.00 -9.93 2.47
C TRP A 17 5.89 -8.59 1.74
N ILE A 18 6.45 -7.50 2.30
CA ILE A 18 6.40 -6.19 1.66
C ILE A 18 7.24 -6.18 0.37
N PHE A 19 8.39 -6.87 0.35
CA PHE A 19 9.18 -7.05 -0.89
C PHE A 19 8.41 -7.80 -1.98
N LEU A 20 7.67 -8.86 -1.62
CA LEU A 20 6.81 -9.59 -2.57
C LEU A 20 5.73 -8.67 -3.18
N ARG A 21 5.19 -7.76 -2.36
CA ARG A 21 4.12 -6.83 -2.76
C ARG A 21 4.64 -5.57 -3.45
N LYS A 22 5.93 -5.26 -3.36
CA LYS A 22 6.56 -4.05 -3.92
C LYS A 22 6.17 -3.80 -5.37
N ARG A 23 6.39 -4.79 -6.25
CA ARG A 23 6.08 -4.66 -7.68
C ARG A 23 4.60 -4.34 -7.95
N THR A 24 3.69 -4.93 -7.18
CA THR A 24 2.25 -4.66 -7.31
C THR A 24 1.93 -3.24 -6.83
N ALA A 25 2.53 -2.83 -5.71
CA ALA A 25 2.34 -1.50 -5.16
C ALA A 25 2.92 -0.39 -6.07
N GLU A 26 4.08 -0.62 -6.70
CA GLU A 26 4.67 0.25 -7.71
C GLU A 26 3.75 0.37 -8.92
N THR A 27 3.23 -0.76 -9.44
CA THR A 27 2.28 -0.77 -10.57
C THR A 27 1.01 0.04 -10.28
N ASN A 28 0.55 0.02 -9.03
CA ASN A 28 -0.64 0.75 -8.60
C ASN A 28 -0.34 2.18 -8.10
N ASN A 29 0.92 2.64 -8.16
CA ASN A 29 1.35 3.95 -7.64
C ASN A 29 1.01 4.18 -6.16
N ILE A 30 1.03 3.10 -5.36
CA ILE A 30 0.74 3.14 -3.91
C ILE A 30 1.98 2.86 -3.05
N TRP A 31 3.14 2.59 -3.65
CA TRP A 31 4.37 2.28 -2.91
C TRP A 31 4.83 3.44 -2.01
N GLU A 32 4.60 4.69 -2.43
CA GLU A 32 4.95 5.90 -1.66
C GLU A 32 4.30 5.98 -0.27
N TYR A 33 3.25 5.20 -0.04
CA TYR A 33 2.48 5.17 1.21
C TYR A 33 2.89 4.03 2.15
N CYS A 34 3.66 3.05 1.67
CA CYS A 34 4.03 1.86 2.45
C CYS A 34 5.51 1.47 2.34
N ASN A 35 6.34 2.34 1.75
CA ASN A 35 7.76 2.10 1.58
C ASN A 35 8.48 2.07 2.96
N PRO A 36 9.03 0.91 3.39
CA PRO A 36 9.72 0.78 4.67
C PRO A 36 11.08 1.50 4.69
N ASP A 37 11.64 1.85 3.51
CA ASP A 37 12.90 2.60 3.41
C ASP A 37 12.72 4.10 3.77
N LEU A 38 11.47 4.57 3.82
CA LEU A 38 11.14 5.95 4.19
C LEU A 38 10.83 6.05 5.69
N THR A 39 11.22 7.15 6.31
CA THR A 39 10.75 7.50 7.66
C THR A 39 9.25 7.81 7.64
N ALA A 40 8.58 7.64 8.77
CA ALA A 40 7.14 7.86 8.88
C ALA A 40 6.68 9.26 8.41
N ASP A 41 7.54 10.27 8.52
CA ASP A 41 7.28 11.63 8.04
C ASP A 41 7.50 11.82 6.53
N ALA A 42 8.34 10.99 5.91
CA ALA A 42 8.61 11.01 4.48
C ALA A 42 7.61 10.16 3.66
N VAL A 43 6.90 9.24 4.32
CA VAL A 43 5.82 8.46 3.71
C VAL A 43 4.64 9.38 3.41
N LYS A 44 4.07 9.25 2.21
CA LYS A 44 2.90 10.03 1.79
C LYS A 44 1.72 9.73 2.70
N LYS A 45 1.13 10.77 3.31
CA LYS A 45 0.00 10.59 4.22
C LYS A 45 -1.30 10.48 3.42
N ILE A 46 -2.02 9.38 3.65
CA ILE A 46 -3.34 9.11 3.06
C ILE A 46 -4.43 10.03 3.65
N TYR A 47 -4.19 10.64 4.80
CA TYR A 47 -5.19 11.44 5.53
C TYR A 47 -5.30 12.89 5.07
N ASP A 48 -4.37 13.40 4.25
CA ASP A 48 -4.35 14.82 3.85
C ASP A 48 -5.32 15.15 2.70
N LYS A 49 -5.80 14.16 1.95
CA LYS A 49 -6.84 14.37 0.94
C LYS A 49 -8.17 13.87 1.47
N LYS A 50 -9.05 14.80 1.87
CA LYS A 50 -10.49 14.50 2.04
C LYS A 50 -10.91 13.66 0.84
N PRO A 51 -11.54 12.49 1.04
CA PRO A 51 -11.96 11.64 -0.07
C PRO A 51 -12.77 12.52 -1.03
N LYS A 52 -12.38 12.55 -2.32
CA LYS A 52 -13.19 13.22 -3.34
C LYS A 52 -14.59 12.66 -3.18
N LYS A 53 -15.54 13.50 -2.76
CA LYS A 53 -16.94 13.14 -2.62
C LYS A 53 -17.36 12.66 -4.00
N LEU A 54 -17.43 11.34 -4.20
CA LEU A 54 -18.03 10.77 -5.40
C LEU A 54 -19.46 11.27 -5.33
N SER A 55 -19.85 12.22 -6.19
CA SER A 55 -21.24 12.58 -6.34
C SER A 55 -21.93 11.29 -6.77
N LEU A 56 -22.65 10.67 -5.83
CA LEU A 56 -23.60 9.64 -6.16
C LEU A 56 -24.48 10.27 -7.25
N ARG A 57 -24.36 9.79 -8.49
CA ARG A 57 -25.26 10.22 -9.56
C ARG A 57 -26.65 9.99 -9.01
N SER A 58 -27.38 11.08 -8.77
CA SER A 58 -28.80 10.99 -8.49
C SER A 58 -29.41 10.40 -9.75
N PHE A 59 -29.84 9.15 -9.67
CA PHE A 59 -30.69 8.56 -10.70
C PHE A 59 -32.04 9.24 -10.52
N LYS A 60 -32.33 10.19 -11.43
CA LYS A 60 -33.63 10.84 -11.55
C LYS A 60 -34.59 9.91 -12.28
#